data_AF-A0A7J4T0C0-F1
#
_entry.id   AF-A0A7J4T0C0-F1
#
_cell.length_a   1.000
_cell.length_b   1.000
_cell.length_c   1.000
_cell.angle_alpha   90.00
_cell.angle_beta   90.00
_cell.angle_gamma   90.00
#
_symmetry.space_group_name_H-M   'P 1'
#
loop_
_entity.id
_entity.type
_entity.pdbx_description
1 polymer ?
#
loop_
_entity_poly.entity_id
_entity_poly.type
_entity_poly.pdbx_seq_one_letter_code
_entity_poly.pdbx_strand_id
1 'polypeptide(L)'
;MSWMDKTLSDFQSELASSAPTPGGGTACAVALGQAAGLTKMVIELTLGKEKWQSGWIHAERAKTKVDEILTKSGDLANQDSDAFDLVMASFRMPKSSDEEKGLRREKIRQATLHAAEIPYNTACLSLDLLKLLDNLATYGNANAASDVGVAGLLASAACKGALF
;
A
#
# COMPACT_ATOMS: atom_id res chain seq x y z
N MET A 1 0.27 5.42 16.65
CA MET A 1 -0.22 4.02 16.70
C MET A 1 -0.38 3.60 15.26
N SER A 2 0.18 2.45 14.85
CA SER A 2 0.16 2.05 13.44
C SER A 2 -1.25 1.60 13.03
N TRP A 3 -1.66 1.86 11.79
CA TRP A 3 -2.86 1.25 11.21
C TRP A 3 -2.80 -0.28 11.24
N MET A 4 -1.60 -0.86 11.22
CA MET A 4 -1.41 -2.31 11.32
C MET A 4 -1.63 -2.87 12.73
N ASP A 5 -1.63 -2.03 13.76
CA ASP A 5 -1.88 -2.46 15.15
C ASP A 5 -3.38 -2.43 15.50
N LYS A 6 -4.21 -1.80 14.66
CA LYS A 6 -5.66 -1.71 14.85
C LYS A 6 -6.35 -3.00 14.38
N THR A 7 -7.48 -3.30 15.00
CA THR A 7 -8.33 -4.36 14.45
C THR A 7 -8.95 -3.89 13.13
N LEU A 8 -9.35 -4.84 12.26
CA LEU A 8 -10.04 -4.49 11.02
C LEU A 8 -11.33 -3.70 11.28
N SER A 9 -12.02 -3.98 12.39
CA SER A 9 -13.23 -3.25 12.80
C SER A 9 -12.92 -1.80 13.18
N ASP A 10 -11.81 -1.57 13.89
CA ASP A 10 -11.39 -0.22 14.27
C ASP A 10 -11.00 0.59 13.03
N PHE A 11 -10.18 0.00 12.14
CA PHE A 11 -9.80 0.66 10.89
C PHE A 11 -11.02 1.02 10.04
N GLN A 12 -11.98 0.11 9.87
CA GLN A 12 -13.21 0.38 9.12
C GLN A 12 -14.06 1.47 9.76
N SER A 13 -14.15 1.48 11.10
CA SER A 13 -14.90 2.50 11.83
C SER A 13 -14.29 3.89 11.67
N GLU A 14 -12.96 3.99 11.71
CA GLU A 14 -12.24 5.25 11.52
C GLU A 14 -12.32 5.73 10.07
N LEU A 15 -12.17 4.83 9.09
CA LEU A 15 -12.33 5.14 7.66
C LEU A 15 -13.75 5.62 7.32
N ALA A 16 -14.77 5.11 8.02
CA ALA A 16 -16.17 5.53 7.84
C ALA A 16 -16.54 6.79 8.64
N SER A 17 -15.61 7.34 9.42
CA SER A 17 -15.87 8.50 10.28
C SER A 17 -15.85 9.82 9.51
N SER A 18 -16.19 10.92 10.19
CA SER A 18 -16.03 12.28 9.65
C SER A 18 -14.63 12.85 9.85
N ALA A 19 -13.69 12.06 10.38
CA ALA A 19 -12.30 12.48 10.53
C ALA A 19 -11.63 12.59 9.14
N PRO A 20 -10.68 13.52 8.97
CA PRO A 20 -9.98 13.68 7.70
C PRO A 20 -9.08 12.48 7.33
N THR A 21 -8.63 11.73 8.33
CA THR A 21 -7.78 10.54 8.20
C THR A 21 -8.36 9.41 9.07
N PRO A 22 -8.24 8.14 8.65
CA PRO A 22 -7.61 7.64 7.42
C PRO A 22 -8.46 7.90 6.17
N GLY A 23 -7.80 7.99 5.01
CA GLY A 23 -8.44 8.28 3.73
C GLY A 23 -8.25 7.20 2.67
N GLY A 24 -8.52 7.56 1.41
CA GLY A 24 -8.40 6.65 0.26
C GLY A 24 -6.99 6.10 0.04
N GLY A 25 -5.95 6.93 0.19
CA GLY A 25 -4.55 6.49 0.08
C GLY A 25 -4.19 5.44 1.13
N THR A 26 -4.58 5.68 2.38
CA THR A 26 -4.43 4.75 3.50
C THR A 26 -5.14 3.42 3.20
N ALA A 27 -6.38 3.46 2.69
CA ALA A 27 -7.12 2.26 2.29
C ALA A 27 -6.44 1.49 1.15
N CYS A 28 -5.84 2.19 0.17
CA CYS A 28 -5.07 1.56 -0.91
C CYS A 28 -3.82 0.87 -0.38
N ALA A 29 -3.10 1.48 0.57
CA ALA A 29 -1.94 0.87 1.20
C ALA A 29 -2.31 -0.40 1.99
N VAL A 30 -3.44 -0.38 2.72
CA VAL A 30 -3.97 -1.58 3.40
C VAL A 30 -4.35 -2.68 2.40
N ALA A 31 -5.01 -2.33 1.30
CA ALA A 31 -5.36 -3.29 0.24
C ALA A 31 -4.12 -3.91 -0.42
N LEU A 32 -3.04 -3.13 -0.60
CA LEU A 32 -1.75 -3.64 -1.06
C LEU A 32 -1.16 -4.66 -0.07
N GLY A 33 -1.23 -4.39 1.23
CA GLY A 33 -0.79 -5.33 2.26
C GLY A 33 -1.57 -6.66 2.22
N GLN A 34 -2.88 -6.60 2.04
CA GLN A 34 -3.73 -7.79 1.88
C GLN A 34 -3.38 -8.59 0.61
N ALA A 35 -3.15 -7.90 -0.51
CA ALA A 35 -2.70 -8.53 -1.76
C ALA A 35 -1.35 -9.24 -1.57
N ALA A 36 -0.39 -8.59 -0.90
CA ALA A 36 0.91 -9.18 -0.62
C ALA A 36 0.80 -10.37 0.35
N GLY A 37 -0.10 -10.32 1.33
CA GLY A 37 -0.38 -11.44 2.24
C GLY A 37 -0.89 -12.68 1.51
N LEU A 38 -1.87 -12.53 0.62
CA LEU A 38 -2.35 -13.63 -0.23
C LEU A 38 -1.24 -14.17 -1.13
N THR A 39 -0.43 -13.28 -1.72
CA THR A 39 0.70 -13.68 -2.55
C THR A 39 1.72 -14.49 -1.76
N LYS A 40 2.05 -14.07 -0.53
CA LYS A 40 2.96 -14.79 0.38
C LYS A 40 2.41 -16.17 0.72
N MET A 41 1.13 -16.29 1.00
CA MET A 41 0.48 -17.58 1.23
C MET A 41 0.66 -18.53 0.02
N VAL A 42 0.45 -18.04 -1.20
CA VAL A 42 0.64 -18.84 -2.43
C VAL A 42 2.10 -19.29 -2.58
N ILE A 43 3.07 -18.41 -2.29
CA ILE A 43 4.50 -18.74 -2.31
C ILE A 43 4.79 -19.90 -1.35
N GLU A 44 4.34 -19.81 -0.10
CA GLU A 44 4.58 -20.84 0.92
C GLU A 44 3.86 -22.16 0.61
N LEU A 45 2.69 -22.10 -0.05
CA LEU A 45 1.97 -23.30 -0.52
C LEU A 45 2.59 -23.94 -1.77
N THR A 46 3.48 -23.23 -2.46
CA THR A 46 4.16 -23.70 -3.68
C THR A 46 5.52 -24.33 -3.34
N LEU A 47 6.31 -23.66 -2.50
CA LEU A 47 7.66 -24.10 -2.15
C LEU A 47 7.67 -25.42 -1.38
N GLY A 48 8.65 -26.27 -1.67
CA GLY A 48 8.83 -27.57 -1.00
C GLY A 48 7.75 -28.61 -1.33
N LYS A 49 6.83 -28.31 -2.25
CA LYS A 49 5.85 -29.28 -2.78
C LYS A 49 6.29 -29.73 -4.17
N GLU A 50 6.75 -30.97 -4.28
CA GLU A 50 7.24 -31.55 -5.55
C GLU A 50 6.20 -31.46 -6.68
N LYS A 51 4.91 -31.58 -6.36
CA LYS A 51 3.80 -31.39 -7.31
C LYS A 51 3.87 -30.04 -8.04
N TRP A 52 4.43 -29.01 -7.42
CA TRP A 52 4.51 -27.63 -7.92
C TRP A 52 5.96 -27.17 -8.15
N GLN A 53 6.87 -28.12 -8.41
CA GLN A 53 8.29 -27.82 -8.59
C GLN A 53 8.57 -26.81 -9.71
N SER A 54 7.76 -26.79 -10.76
CA SER A 54 7.84 -25.77 -11.83
C SER A 54 7.69 -24.34 -11.33
N GLY A 55 6.96 -24.13 -10.22
CA GLY A 55 6.72 -22.83 -9.62
C GLY A 55 7.80 -22.36 -8.66
N TRP A 56 8.73 -23.22 -8.23
CA TRP A 56 9.68 -22.89 -7.15
C TRP A 56 10.56 -21.70 -7.49
N ILE A 57 11.13 -21.65 -8.69
CA ILE A 57 11.97 -20.54 -9.14
C ILE A 57 11.21 -19.20 -9.13
N HIS A 58 9.91 -19.22 -9.44
CA HIS A 58 9.07 -18.02 -9.46
C HIS A 58 8.70 -17.60 -8.03
N ALA A 59 8.37 -18.57 -7.18
CA ALA A 59 8.07 -18.34 -5.76
C ALA A 59 9.29 -17.80 -4.99
N GLU A 60 10.49 -18.35 -5.23
CA GLU A 60 11.74 -17.87 -4.63
C GLU A 60 12.06 -16.44 -5.07
N ARG A 61 11.94 -16.13 -6.36
CA ARG A 61 12.18 -14.77 -6.89
C ARG A 61 11.19 -13.75 -6.35
N ALA A 62 9.94 -14.15 -6.12
CA ALA A 62 8.90 -13.27 -5.60
C ALA A 62 9.04 -12.99 -4.10
N LYS A 63 9.60 -13.94 -3.32
CA LYS A 63 9.61 -13.92 -1.85
C LYS A 63 10.13 -12.62 -1.26
N THR A 64 11.34 -12.21 -1.64
CA THR A 64 11.97 -10.98 -1.09
C THR A 64 11.14 -9.73 -1.36
N LYS A 65 10.58 -9.60 -2.57
CA LYS A 65 9.76 -8.44 -2.95
C LYS A 65 8.42 -8.45 -2.22
N VAL A 66 7.80 -9.62 -2.03
CA VAL A 66 6.54 -9.72 -1.28
C VAL A 66 6.73 -9.39 0.21
N ASP A 67 7.84 -9.83 0.82
CA ASP A 67 8.17 -9.48 2.21
C ASP A 67 8.45 -7.97 2.38
N GLU A 68 9.11 -7.36 1.39
CA GLU A 68 9.29 -5.90 1.32
C GLU A 68 7.93 -5.18 1.26
N ILE A 69 7.03 -5.61 0.37
CA ILE A 69 5.72 -4.98 0.18
C ILE A 69 4.85 -5.13 1.43
N LEU A 70 4.84 -6.30 2.07
CA LEU A 70 4.10 -6.52 3.32
C LEU A 70 4.51 -5.50 4.38
N THR A 71 5.82 -5.32 4.57
CA THR A 71 6.35 -4.37 5.56
C THR A 71 6.00 -2.93 5.16
N LYS A 72 6.31 -2.54 3.93
CA LYS A 72 6.12 -1.16 3.45
C LYS A 72 4.65 -0.75 3.37
N SER A 73 3.73 -1.67 3.12
CA SER A 73 2.30 -1.36 3.01
C SER A 73 1.74 -0.72 4.29
N GLY A 74 2.16 -1.22 5.46
CA GLY A 74 1.79 -0.65 6.74
C GLY A 74 2.41 0.73 6.97
N ASP A 75 3.69 0.89 6.61
CA ASP A 75 4.38 2.18 6.70
C ASP A 75 3.73 3.23 5.81
N LEU A 76 3.36 2.88 4.58
CA LEU A 76 2.69 3.75 3.63
C LEU A 76 1.30 4.17 4.11
N ALA A 77 0.55 3.26 4.74
CA ALA A 77 -0.74 3.59 5.34
C ALA A 77 -0.59 4.67 6.42
N ASN A 78 0.40 4.54 7.29
CA ASN A 78 0.66 5.54 8.35
C ASN A 78 1.12 6.86 7.74
N GLN A 79 2.08 6.81 6.81
CA GLN A 79 2.63 7.99 6.15
C GLN A 79 1.56 8.77 5.41
N ASP A 80 0.59 8.11 4.75
CA ASP A 80 -0.50 8.78 4.04
C ASP A 80 -1.36 9.64 4.99
N SER A 81 -1.72 9.07 6.14
CA SER A 81 -2.46 9.79 7.17
C SER A 81 -1.63 10.95 7.75
N ASP A 82 -0.36 10.71 8.10
CA ASP A 82 0.53 11.73 8.66
C ASP A 82 0.78 12.88 7.66
N ALA A 83 0.94 12.56 6.38
CA ALA A 83 1.18 13.55 5.34
C ALA A 83 -0.04 14.44 5.09
N PHE A 84 -1.25 13.87 5.19
CA PHE A 84 -2.48 14.67 5.15
C PHE A 84 -2.51 15.70 6.30
N ASP A 85 -2.17 15.28 7.51
CA ASP A 85 -2.12 16.16 8.68
C ASP A 85 -1.09 17.29 8.51
N LEU A 86 0.08 16.97 7.92
CA LEU A 86 1.10 17.97 7.58
C LEU A 86 0.60 18.99 6.55
N VAL A 87 -0.11 18.54 5.51
CA VAL A 87 -0.73 19.44 4.53
C VAL A 87 -1.73 20.36 5.22
N MET A 88 -2.62 19.82 6.06
CA MET A 88 -3.61 20.62 6.79
C MET A 88 -2.97 21.61 7.77
N ALA A 89 -1.91 21.19 8.47
CA ALA A 89 -1.14 22.07 9.34
C ALA A 89 -0.49 23.23 8.56
N SER A 90 0.06 22.96 7.37
CA SER A 90 0.64 23.99 6.51
C SER A 90 -0.39 25.03 6.06
N PHE A 91 -1.64 24.61 5.79
CA PHE A 91 -2.72 25.52 5.44
C PHE A 91 -3.16 26.43 6.59
N ARG A 92 -3.00 25.98 7.85
CA ARG A 92 -3.32 26.73 9.07
C ARG A 92 -2.26 27.74 9.50
N MET A 93 -1.09 27.74 8.87
CA MET A 93 -0.02 28.68 9.20
C MET A 93 -0.45 30.15 9.02
N PRO A 94 0.14 31.09 9.79
CA PRO A 94 -0.11 32.53 9.67
C PRO A 94 0.12 33.07 8.24
N LYS A 95 -0.52 34.20 7.93
CA LYS A 95 -0.51 34.82 6.60
C LYS A 95 -0.69 36.34 6.66
N SER A 96 -0.33 36.95 7.78
CA SER A 96 -0.54 38.37 8.09
C SER A 96 0.59 39.25 7.57
N SER A 97 1.84 38.75 7.53
CA SER A 97 2.98 39.44 6.92
C SER A 97 3.41 38.78 5.59
N ASP A 98 4.20 39.49 4.78
CA ASP A 98 4.72 38.93 3.54
C ASP A 98 5.76 37.81 3.80
N GLU A 99 6.51 37.91 4.89
CA GLU A 99 7.39 36.84 5.37
C GLU A 99 6.58 35.58 5.74
N GLU A 100 5.50 35.74 6.52
CA GLU A 100 4.60 34.64 6.89
C GLU A 100 3.96 34.00 5.65
N LYS A 101 3.49 34.81 4.70
CA LYS A 101 2.93 34.30 3.43
C LYS A 101 3.97 33.51 2.63
N GLY A 102 5.22 33.97 2.59
CA GLY A 102 6.33 33.30 1.93
C GLY A 102 6.61 31.93 2.55
N LEU A 103 6.80 31.89 3.88
CA LEU A 103 7.04 30.66 4.62
C LEU A 103 5.88 29.67 4.47
N ARG A 104 4.63 30.16 4.61
CA ARG A 104 3.42 29.34 4.44
C ARG A 104 3.36 28.71 3.05
N ARG A 105 3.65 29.48 1.99
CA ARG A 105 3.65 28.96 0.61
C ARG A 105 4.68 27.84 0.43
N GLU A 106 5.87 28.01 0.97
CA GLU A 106 6.91 26.98 0.87
C GLU A 106 6.52 25.72 1.65
N LYS A 107 5.94 25.87 2.85
CA LYS A 107 5.49 24.71 3.64
C LYS A 107 4.35 23.95 2.98
N ILE A 108 3.38 24.64 2.38
CA ILE A 108 2.32 23.98 1.58
C ILE A 108 2.95 23.19 0.44
N ARG A 109 3.87 23.80 -0.33
CA ARG A 109 4.53 23.14 -1.46
C ARG A 109 5.28 21.88 -1.04
N GLN A 110 6.06 21.95 0.04
CA GLN A 110 6.80 20.81 0.57
C GLN A 110 5.87 19.70 1.08
N ALA A 111 4.85 20.06 1.86
CA ALA A 111 3.90 19.09 2.40
C ALA A 111 3.09 18.41 1.29
N THR A 112 2.64 19.15 0.28
CA THR A 112 1.89 18.58 -0.86
C THR A 112 2.76 17.68 -1.72
N LEU A 113 4.04 18.02 -1.95
CA LEU A 113 4.96 17.13 -2.66
C LEU A 113 5.14 15.82 -1.89
N HIS A 114 5.42 15.90 -0.60
CA HIS A 114 5.56 14.71 0.25
C HIS A 114 4.29 13.86 0.27
N ALA A 115 3.12 14.48 0.40
CA ALA A 115 1.82 13.81 0.36
C ALA A 115 1.54 13.14 -1.00
N ALA A 116 2.13 13.60 -2.10
CA ALA A 116 2.00 12.97 -3.41
C ALA A 116 2.98 11.79 -3.62
N GLU A 117 4.14 11.80 -2.96
CA GLU A 117 5.15 10.75 -3.07
C GLU A 117 4.67 9.42 -2.45
N ILE A 118 3.89 9.48 -1.37
CA ILE A 118 3.37 8.30 -0.66
C ILE A 118 2.41 7.46 -1.54
N PRO A 119 1.34 8.03 -2.12
CA PRO A 119 0.47 7.33 -3.08
C PRO A 119 1.26 6.82 -4.29
N TYR A 120 2.20 7.59 -4.82
CA TYR A 120 3.07 7.15 -5.91
C TYR A 120 3.84 5.87 -5.55
N ASN A 121 4.45 5.82 -4.36
CA ASN A 121 5.14 4.62 -3.86
C ASN A 121 4.18 3.44 -3.69
N THR A 122 2.96 3.67 -3.20
CA THR A 122 1.91 2.64 -3.11
C THR A 122 1.57 2.08 -4.49
N ALA A 123 1.42 2.94 -5.50
CA ALA A 123 1.15 2.52 -6.87
C ALA A 123 2.32 1.71 -7.48
N CYS A 124 3.56 2.16 -7.28
CA CYS A 124 4.75 1.45 -7.75
C CYS A 124 4.86 0.04 -7.16
N LEU A 125 4.71 -0.10 -5.84
CA LEU A 125 4.77 -1.41 -5.18
C LEU A 125 3.61 -2.32 -5.59
N SER A 126 2.42 -1.75 -5.79
CA SER A 126 1.27 -2.49 -6.30
C SER A 126 1.50 -3.02 -7.70
N LEU A 127 2.10 -2.21 -8.59
CA LEU A 127 2.48 -2.63 -9.94
C LEU A 127 3.56 -3.71 -9.92
N ASP A 128 4.56 -3.59 -9.05
CA ASP A 128 5.57 -4.62 -8.85
C ASP A 128 4.95 -5.95 -8.41
N LEU A 129 3.99 -5.92 -7.47
CA LEU A 129 3.26 -7.11 -7.04
C LEU A 129 2.51 -7.75 -8.22
N LEU A 130 1.76 -6.96 -8.99
CA LEU A 130 1.00 -7.44 -10.15
C LEU A 130 1.88 -8.21 -11.15
N LYS A 131 3.11 -7.73 -11.40
CA LYS A 131 4.06 -8.40 -12.30
C LYS A 131 4.51 -9.78 -11.78
N LEU A 132 4.53 -9.98 -10.46
CA LEU A 132 4.90 -11.27 -9.85
C LEU A 132 3.77 -12.30 -9.96
N LEU A 133 2.51 -11.85 -9.90
CA LEU A 133 1.34 -12.71 -9.85
C LEU A 133 1.16 -13.56 -11.12
N ASP A 134 1.56 -13.07 -12.28
CA ASP A 134 1.43 -13.80 -13.56
C ASP A 134 2.15 -15.15 -13.53
N ASN A 135 3.40 -15.15 -13.07
CA ASN A 135 4.18 -16.38 -12.94
C ASN A 135 3.64 -17.30 -11.84
N LEU A 136 3.15 -16.73 -10.73
CA LEU A 136 2.55 -17.52 -9.64
C LEU A 136 1.21 -18.14 -10.06
N ALA A 137 0.40 -17.45 -10.87
CA ALA A 137 -0.82 -17.98 -11.46
C ALA A 137 -0.54 -19.13 -12.43
N THR A 138 0.53 -19.00 -13.21
CA THR A 138 0.86 -19.95 -14.28
C THR A 138 1.56 -21.20 -13.75
N TYR A 139 2.54 -21.03 -12.86
CA TYR A 139 3.44 -22.12 -12.45
C TYR A 139 3.32 -22.51 -10.97
N GLY A 140 2.66 -21.69 -10.16
CA GLY A 140 2.51 -21.92 -8.73
C GLY A 140 1.51 -23.02 -8.38
N ASN A 141 1.15 -23.08 -7.10
CA ASN A 141 0.17 -24.04 -6.62
C ASN A 141 -1.22 -23.78 -7.24
N ALA A 142 -1.65 -24.64 -8.17
CA ALA A 142 -2.92 -24.47 -8.88
C ALA A 142 -4.16 -24.51 -7.95
N ASN A 143 -4.05 -25.11 -6.75
CA ASN A 143 -5.13 -25.09 -5.78
C ASN A 143 -5.33 -23.70 -5.14
N ALA A 144 -4.34 -22.81 -5.24
CA ALA A 144 -4.38 -21.45 -4.73
C ALA A 144 -4.52 -20.40 -5.85
N ALA A 145 -4.91 -20.82 -7.07
CA ALA A 145 -5.08 -19.93 -8.22
C ALA A 145 -6.15 -18.85 -7.97
N SER A 146 -7.21 -19.17 -7.22
CA SER A 146 -8.21 -18.18 -6.79
C SER A 146 -7.60 -17.09 -5.91
N ASP A 147 -6.67 -17.46 -5.02
CA ASP A 147 -6.00 -16.50 -4.13
C ASP A 147 -5.08 -15.56 -4.91
N VAL A 148 -4.40 -16.07 -5.95
CA VAL A 148 -3.63 -15.23 -6.89
C VAL A 148 -4.56 -14.24 -7.63
N GLY A 149 -5.75 -14.70 -8.04
CA GLY A 149 -6.76 -13.84 -8.65
C GLY A 149 -7.22 -12.70 -7.73
N VAL A 150 -7.55 -13.01 -6.48
CA VAL A 150 -7.95 -11.99 -5.48
C VAL A 150 -6.80 -11.05 -5.17
N ALA A 151 -5.57 -11.56 -5.01
CA ALA A 151 -4.38 -10.72 -4.84
C ALA A 151 -4.21 -9.74 -6.01
N GLY A 152 -4.46 -10.19 -7.25
CA GLY A 152 -4.40 -9.34 -8.44
C GLY A 152 -5.45 -8.23 -8.44
N LEU A 153 -6.68 -8.54 -8.04
CA LEU A 153 -7.74 -7.53 -7.94
C LEU A 153 -7.43 -6.48 -6.87
N LEU A 154 -6.99 -6.91 -5.69
CA LEU A 154 -6.60 -6.02 -4.60
C LEU A 154 -5.40 -5.14 -4.98
N ALA A 155 -4.36 -5.72 -5.57
CA ALA A 155 -3.20 -4.97 -6.04
C ALA A 155 -3.57 -3.99 -7.17
N SER A 156 -4.48 -4.36 -8.07
CA SER A 156 -4.97 -3.45 -9.12
C SER A 156 -5.77 -2.29 -8.55
N ALA A 157 -6.64 -2.56 -7.57
CA ALA A 157 -7.41 -1.53 -6.88
C ALA A 157 -6.47 -0.58 -6.10
N ALA A 158 -5.50 -1.13 -5.36
CA ALA A 158 -4.49 -0.33 -4.67
C ALA A 158 -3.67 0.54 -5.64
N CYS A 159 -3.22 -0.05 -6.77
CA CYS A 159 -2.42 0.65 -7.76
C CYS A 159 -3.17 1.83 -8.38
N LYS A 160 -4.42 1.61 -8.80
CA LYS A 160 -5.24 2.65 -9.45
C LYS A 160 -5.74 3.66 -8.43
N GLY A 161 -6.24 3.17 -7.29
CA GLY A 161 -6.78 3.97 -6.21
C GLY A 161 -5.76 4.96 -5.65
N ALA A 162 -4.50 4.54 -5.50
CA ALA A 162 -3.43 5.42 -5.04
C ALA A 162 -3.09 6.55 -6.03
N LEU A 163 -3.56 6.53 -7.27
CA LEU A 163 -3.29 7.60 -8.25
C LEU A 163 -4.38 8.69 -8.30
N PHE A 164 -5.47 8.53 -7.56
CA PHE A 164 -6.57 9.52 -7.46
C PHE A 164 -6.39 10.45 -6.27
#